data_AF-A0A1G8JJ40-F1
#
_entry.id   AF-A0A1G8JJ40-F1
#
_cell.length_a   1.000
_cell.length_b   1.000
_cell.length_c   1.000
_cell.angle_alpha   90.00
_cell.angle_beta   90.00
_cell.angle_gamma   90.00
#
_symmetry.space_group_name_H-M   'P 1'
#
loop_
_entity.id
_entity.type
_entity.pdbx_description
1 polymer ?
#
loop_
_entity_poly.entity_id
_entity_poly.type
_entity_poly.pdbx_seq_one_letter_code
_entity_poly.pdbx_strand_id
1 'polypeptide(L)'
;MSPRAQDPNESTDDAVWQDLVARLEETPSSELPERPASDPAPSAEERVRAIFEGQPVQAPAGPRDYTAPVDEEDGSFQPPEPPALGVGDPLVVLAWLGAVGGPVALVLIAMFWRAASTTVMLGIVAIFLASVTFLIFRLPKNRDYDDDGAAV
;
A
#
# COMPACT_ATOMS: atom_id res chain seq x y z
N MET A 1 10.95 -2.98 38.94
CA MET A 1 10.08 -3.67 37.97
C MET A 1 9.10 -2.65 37.45
N SER A 2 9.34 -2.15 36.24
CA SER A 2 8.54 -1.10 35.61
C SER A 2 7.11 -1.58 35.33
N PRO A 3 6.09 -0.71 35.45
CA PRO A 3 4.73 -1.05 35.05
C PRO A 3 4.70 -1.32 33.55
N ARG A 4 4.07 -2.43 33.13
CA ARG A 4 3.85 -2.76 31.73
C ARG A 4 3.02 -1.65 31.09
N ALA A 5 3.47 -1.15 29.94
CA ALA A 5 2.65 -0.33 29.05
C ALA A 5 1.34 -1.09 28.79
N GLN A 6 0.21 -0.42 28.99
CA GLN A 6 -1.11 -0.94 28.68
C GLN A 6 -1.17 -1.12 27.16
N ASP A 7 -1.46 -2.34 26.69
CA ASP A 7 -1.77 -2.57 25.28
C ASP A 7 -2.94 -1.63 24.89
N PRO A 8 -2.86 -0.90 23.76
CA PRO A 8 -3.94 -0.04 23.31
C PRO A 8 -5.18 -0.91 23.08
N ASN A 9 -6.17 -0.80 23.96
CA ASN A 9 -7.43 -1.49 23.80
C ASN A 9 -8.35 -0.67 22.87
N GLU A 10 -9.29 -1.33 22.19
CA GLU A 10 -10.23 -0.68 21.26
C GLU A 10 -10.98 0.50 21.91
N SER A 11 -11.25 0.46 23.22
CA SER A 11 -11.91 1.55 23.92
C SER A 11 -11.06 2.82 24.09
N THR A 12 -9.73 2.72 23.98
CA THR A 12 -8.82 3.86 24.01
C THR A 12 -8.79 4.55 22.65
N ASP A 13 -8.80 3.76 21.57
CA ASP A 13 -8.86 4.28 20.20
C ASP A 13 -10.21 4.96 19.90
N ASP A 14 -11.32 4.41 20.38
CA ASP A 14 -12.66 5.01 20.24
C ASP A 14 -12.75 6.37 20.96
N ALA A 15 -12.17 6.50 22.15
CA ALA A 15 -12.16 7.75 22.90
C ALA A 15 -11.28 8.82 22.23
N VAL A 16 -10.12 8.43 21.69
CA VAL A 16 -9.23 9.32 20.93
C VAL A 16 -9.90 9.76 19.62
N TRP A 17 -10.58 8.84 18.93
CA TRP A 17 -11.30 9.14 17.70
C TRP A 17 -12.47 10.11 17.95
N GLN A 18 -13.23 9.92 19.03
CA GLN A 18 -14.31 10.85 19.41
C GLN A 18 -13.80 12.25 19.75
N ASP A 19 -12.64 12.38 20.44
CA ASP A 19 -12.02 13.69 20.71
C ASP A 19 -11.60 14.40 19.42
N LEU A 20 -11.05 13.65 18.44
CA LEU A 20 -10.68 14.19 17.14
C LEU A 20 -11.90 14.67 16.34
N VAL A 21 -12.99 13.90 16.32
CA VAL A 21 -14.24 14.29 15.65
C VAL A 21 -14.87 15.50 16.31
N ALA A 22 -14.93 15.53 17.65
CA ALA A 22 -15.47 16.67 18.38
C ALA A 22 -14.67 17.95 18.08
N ARG A 23 -13.34 17.89 18.10
CA ARG A 23 -12.48 19.04 17.76
C ARG A 23 -12.65 19.49 16.31
N LEU A 24 -12.86 18.54 15.39
CA LEU A 24 -13.08 18.84 13.98
C LEU A 24 -14.44 19.52 13.75
N GLU A 25 -15.49 19.05 14.41
CA GLU A 25 -16.83 19.66 14.37
C GLU A 25 -16.86 21.04 15.05
N GLU A 26 -16.03 21.23 16.08
CA GLU A 26 -15.92 22.49 16.82
C GLU A 26 -15.06 23.54 16.10
N THR A 27 -14.22 23.13 15.13
CA THR A 27 -13.43 24.04 14.31
C THR A 27 -14.36 24.70 13.28
N PRO A 28 -14.78 25.96 13.47
CA PRO A 28 -15.60 26.63 12.48
C PRO A 28 -14.74 26.82 11.23
N SER A 29 -15.25 26.48 10.04
CA SER A 29 -14.54 26.66 8.75
C SER A 29 -14.22 28.13 8.38
N SER A 30 -14.30 29.03 9.35
CA SER A 30 -14.22 30.49 9.25
C SER A 30 -12.82 31.04 9.57
N GLU A 31 -11.95 30.26 10.22
CA GLU A 31 -10.57 30.68 10.53
C GLU A 31 -9.59 30.28 9.42
N LEU A 32 -9.86 30.72 8.20
CA LEU A 32 -8.81 30.84 7.19
C LEU A 32 -8.09 32.18 7.44
N PRO A 33 -6.75 32.24 7.50
CA PRO A 33 -6.04 33.50 7.64
C PRO A 33 -6.47 34.44 6.53
N GLU A 34 -6.92 35.63 6.93
CA GLU A 34 -7.42 36.68 6.06
C GLU A 34 -6.32 37.05 5.04
N ARG A 35 -6.42 36.46 3.84
CA ARG A 35 -5.53 36.80 2.72
C ARG A 35 -5.82 38.27 2.37
N PRO A 36 -4.79 39.12 2.16
CA PRO A 36 -5.00 40.53 1.88
C PRO A 36 -6.02 40.70 0.78
N ALA A 37 -7.05 41.50 1.07
CA ALA A 37 -8.22 41.70 0.23
C ALA A 37 -7.82 42.01 -1.20
N SER A 38 -7.83 40.97 -2.03
CA SER A 38 -7.93 41.12 -3.48
C SER A 38 -9.40 41.42 -3.77
N ASP A 39 -9.65 42.20 -4.82
CA ASP A 39 -10.96 42.75 -5.23
C ASP A 39 -12.17 41.87 -4.87
N PRO A 40 -13.32 42.48 -4.52
CA PRO A 40 -14.52 41.76 -4.11
C PRO A 40 -14.83 40.66 -5.12
N ALA A 41 -14.65 39.40 -4.69
CA ALA A 41 -14.92 38.26 -5.53
C ALA A 41 -16.39 38.31 -5.97
N PRO A 42 -16.71 38.02 -7.25
CA PRO A 42 -18.08 38.05 -7.73
C PRO A 42 -18.94 37.14 -6.85
N SER A 43 -20.13 37.63 -6.51
CA SER A 43 -21.09 36.89 -5.69
C SER A 43 -21.44 35.56 -6.35
N ALA A 44 -21.90 34.57 -5.56
CA ALA A 44 -22.27 33.27 -6.10
C ALA A 44 -23.33 33.38 -7.23
N GLU A 45 -24.23 34.35 -7.13
CA GLU A 45 -25.25 34.63 -8.15
C GLU A 45 -24.65 35.19 -9.44
N GLU A 46 -23.69 36.12 -9.34
CA GLU A 46 -22.95 36.65 -10.50
C GLU A 46 -22.11 35.57 -11.18
N ARG A 47 -21.50 34.67 -10.41
CA ARG A 47 -20.76 33.51 -10.95
C ARG A 47 -21.67 32.56 -11.71
N VAL A 48 -22.84 32.25 -11.15
CA VAL A 48 -23.83 31.37 -11.82
C VAL A 48 -24.34 32.05 -13.10
N ARG A 49 -24.65 33.34 -13.06
CA ARG A 49 -25.07 34.09 -14.26
C ARG A 49 -23.99 34.10 -15.33
N ALA A 50 -22.74 34.37 -14.97
CA ALA A 50 -21.62 34.37 -15.89
C ALA A 50 -21.42 33.00 -16.57
N ILE A 51 -21.62 31.89 -15.85
CA ILE A 51 -21.59 30.53 -16.44
C ILE A 51 -22.70 30.35 -17.48
N PHE A 52 -23.93 30.81 -17.20
CA PHE A 52 -25.04 30.73 -18.15
C PHE A 52 -24.88 31.67 -19.36
N GLU A 53 -24.18 32.78 -19.20
CA GLU A 53 -23.88 33.75 -20.27
C GLU A 53 -22.59 33.40 -21.05
N GLY A 54 -21.90 32.31 -20.70
CA GLY A 54 -20.67 31.87 -21.35
C GLY A 54 -19.46 32.77 -21.07
N GLN A 55 -19.52 33.57 -20.01
CA GLN A 55 -18.42 34.42 -19.56
C GLN A 55 -17.40 33.57 -18.77
N PRO A 56 -16.09 33.73 -19.03
CA PRO A 56 -15.06 33.00 -18.29
C PRO A 56 -14.99 33.50 -16.84
N VAL A 57 -15.44 32.65 -15.90
CA VAL A 57 -15.31 32.91 -14.46
C VAL A 57 -13.93 32.44 -14.01
N GLN A 58 -13.04 33.39 -13.65
CA GLN A 58 -11.79 33.05 -12.98
C GLN A 58 -12.11 32.57 -11.56
N ALA A 59 -12.03 31.25 -11.36
CA ALA A 59 -12.11 30.68 -10.02
C ALA A 59 -10.81 31.00 -9.25
N PRO A 60 -10.90 31.36 -7.96
CA PRO A 60 -9.71 31.53 -7.13
C PRO A 60 -8.96 30.20 -7.05
N ALA A 61 -7.62 30.26 -7.16
CA ALA A 61 -6.75 29.08 -7.10
C ALA A 61 -7.06 28.24 -5.85
N GLY A 62 -7.60 27.05 -6.08
CA GLY A 62 -7.94 26.09 -5.06
C GLY A 62 -6.72 25.25 -4.64
N PRO A 63 -6.84 24.44 -3.58
CA PRO A 63 -5.75 23.58 -3.10
C PRO A 63 -5.20 22.58 -4.13
N ARG A 64 -5.89 22.40 -5.26
CA ARG A 64 -5.48 21.51 -6.36
C ARG A 64 -4.86 22.26 -7.55
N ASP A 65 -4.80 23.59 -7.50
CA ASP A 65 -4.23 24.41 -8.56
C ASP A 65 -2.74 24.63 -8.30
N TYR A 66 -1.99 23.53 -8.16
CA TYR A 66 -0.54 23.57 -8.07
C TYR A 66 0.06 23.72 -9.46
N THR A 67 0.82 24.78 -9.67
CA THR A 67 1.73 24.89 -10.81
C THR A 67 3.01 24.14 -10.47
N ALA A 68 3.31 23.09 -11.22
CA ALA A 68 4.62 22.45 -11.13
C ALA A 68 5.71 23.50 -11.40
N PRO A 69 6.80 23.53 -10.61
CA PRO A 69 7.99 24.29 -10.99
C PRO A 69 8.37 23.90 -12.41
N VAL A 70 8.64 24.90 -13.25
CA VAL A 70 9.25 24.63 -14.55
C VAL A 70 10.70 24.29 -14.24
N ASP A 71 10.99 23.01 -14.06
CA ASP A 71 12.37 22.55 -14.01
C ASP A 71 12.97 22.79 -15.40
N GLU A 72 13.89 23.77 -15.47
CA GLU A 72 14.72 24.04 -16.65
C GLU A 72 15.80 22.96 -16.84
N GLU A 73 15.83 21.94 -15.98
CA GLU A 73 16.65 20.75 -16.12
C GLU A 73 15.79 19.61 -16.68
N ASP A 74 16.05 19.28 -17.95
CA ASP A 74 15.39 18.32 -18.84
C ASP A 74 15.40 16.85 -18.36
N GLY A 75 15.60 16.60 -17.08
CA GLY A 75 15.70 15.28 -16.47
C GLY A 75 14.35 14.60 -16.31
N SER A 76 13.61 14.36 -17.41
CA SER A 76 12.43 13.50 -17.37
C SER A 76 12.81 12.16 -16.74
N PHE A 77 12.15 11.76 -15.64
CA PHE A 77 12.42 10.49 -14.99
C PHE A 77 12.32 9.36 -16.03
N GLN A 78 13.47 8.73 -16.31
CA GLN A 78 13.56 7.53 -17.12
C GLN A 78 13.83 6.38 -16.16
N PRO A 79 12.80 5.56 -15.85
CA PRO A 79 13.01 4.36 -15.09
C PRO A 79 14.11 3.54 -15.79
N PRO A 80 15.06 2.97 -15.04
CA PRO A 80 16.01 2.04 -15.63
C PRO A 80 15.23 0.89 -16.28
N GLU A 81 15.70 0.41 -17.41
CA GLU A 81 15.10 -0.77 -18.04
C GLU A 81 15.07 -1.92 -17.02
N PRO A 82 13.90 -2.55 -16.79
CA PRO A 82 13.81 -3.61 -15.82
C PRO A 82 14.71 -4.76 -16.26
N PRO A 83 15.39 -5.45 -15.32
CA PRO A 83 16.14 -6.65 -15.65
C PRO A 83 15.25 -7.63 -16.39
N ALA A 84 15.79 -8.31 -17.41
CA ALA A 84 15.05 -9.35 -18.11
C ALA A 84 14.49 -10.34 -17.08
N LEU A 85 13.19 -10.59 -17.15
CA LEU A 85 12.49 -11.57 -16.32
C LEU A 85 12.93 -12.97 -16.75
N GLY A 86 14.16 -13.36 -16.41
CA GLY A 86 14.60 -14.73 -16.47
C GLY A 86 13.69 -15.57 -15.60
N VAL A 87 13.46 -16.83 -16.00
CA VAL A 87 12.83 -17.84 -15.14
C VAL A 87 13.52 -17.73 -13.78
N GLY A 88 12.78 -17.36 -12.74
CA GLY A 88 13.34 -17.05 -11.43
C GLY A 88 14.23 -18.18 -10.90
N ASP A 89 15.03 -17.90 -9.86
CA ASP A 89 16.01 -18.85 -9.30
C ASP A 89 15.46 -20.30 -9.29
N PRO A 90 16.06 -21.24 -10.04
CA PRO A 90 15.50 -22.58 -10.23
C PRO A 90 15.36 -23.35 -8.92
N LEU A 91 16.21 -23.07 -7.92
CA LEU A 91 16.09 -23.68 -6.60
C LEU A 91 14.84 -23.19 -5.86
N VAL A 92 14.52 -21.90 -5.99
CA VAL A 92 13.30 -21.31 -5.42
C VAL A 92 12.06 -21.90 -6.10
N VAL A 93 12.11 -22.07 -7.42
CA VAL A 93 11.01 -22.71 -8.18
C VAL A 93 10.81 -24.16 -7.73
N LEU A 94 11.88 -24.95 -7.62
CA LEU A 94 11.81 -26.34 -7.14
C LEU A 94 11.30 -26.41 -5.70
N ALA A 95 11.68 -25.45 -4.85
CA ALA A 95 11.22 -25.43 -3.48
C ALA A 95 9.74 -25.03 -3.37
N TRP A 96 9.24 -24.11 -4.21
CA TRP A 96 7.79 -23.87 -4.33
C TRP A 96 7.04 -25.09 -4.88
N LEU A 97 7.62 -25.79 -5.84
CA LEU A 97 7.06 -27.02 -6.37
C LEU A 97 6.97 -28.10 -5.29
N GLY A 98 7.98 -28.25 -4.42
CA GLY A 98 7.91 -29.18 -3.30
C GLY A 98 6.97 -28.71 -2.18
N ALA A 99 6.93 -27.41 -1.89
CA ALA A 99 6.07 -26.83 -0.86
C ALA A 99 4.58 -26.94 -1.21
N VAL A 100 4.20 -26.64 -2.45
CA VAL A 100 2.80 -26.77 -2.92
C VAL A 100 2.51 -28.18 -3.39
N GLY A 101 3.45 -28.77 -4.12
CA GLY A 101 3.31 -30.10 -4.70
C GLY A 101 3.30 -31.22 -3.66
N GLY A 102 3.95 -31.06 -2.50
CA GLY A 102 3.90 -32.05 -1.42
C GLY A 102 2.47 -32.30 -0.91
N PRO A 103 1.76 -31.28 -0.40
CA PRO A 103 0.36 -31.39 0.03
C PRO A 103 -0.56 -31.88 -1.09
N VAL A 104 -0.42 -31.33 -2.30
CA VAL A 104 -1.23 -31.75 -3.45
C VAL A 104 -0.96 -33.22 -3.81
N ALA A 105 0.30 -33.65 -3.83
CA ALA A 105 0.67 -35.03 -4.12
C ALA A 105 0.14 -35.99 -3.05
N LEU A 106 0.15 -35.62 -1.76
CA LEU A 106 -0.45 -36.43 -0.70
C LEU A 106 -1.95 -36.62 -0.90
N VAL A 107 -2.68 -35.56 -1.28
CA VAL A 107 -4.11 -35.66 -1.59
C VAL A 107 -4.35 -36.56 -2.81
N LEU A 108 -3.60 -36.36 -3.90
CA LEU A 108 -3.73 -37.18 -5.11
C LEU A 108 -3.41 -38.66 -4.82
N ILE A 109 -2.36 -38.95 -4.06
CA ILE A 109 -2.02 -40.31 -3.66
C ILE A 109 -3.12 -40.90 -2.78
N ALA A 110 -3.66 -40.15 -1.82
CA ALA A 110 -4.76 -40.63 -0.99
C ALA A 110 -6.02 -40.95 -1.81
N MET A 111 -6.31 -40.17 -2.86
CA MET A 111 -7.47 -40.39 -3.74
C MET A 111 -7.29 -41.57 -4.71
N PHE A 112 -6.16 -41.61 -5.41
CA PHE A 112 -5.94 -42.56 -6.51
C PHE A 112 -5.17 -43.83 -6.08
N TRP A 113 -4.41 -43.76 -4.99
CA TRP A 113 -3.53 -44.82 -4.51
C TRP A 113 -3.57 -44.99 -2.98
N ARG A 114 -4.73 -45.40 -2.46
CA ARG A 114 -4.91 -45.67 -1.02
C ARG A 114 -3.98 -46.75 -0.46
N ALA A 115 -3.46 -47.63 -1.32
CA ALA A 115 -2.49 -48.67 -0.96
C ALA A 115 -1.02 -48.20 -1.04
N ALA A 116 -0.75 -46.90 -1.22
CA ALA A 116 0.61 -46.39 -1.28
C ALA A 116 1.42 -46.77 -0.03
N SER A 117 2.64 -47.23 -0.25
CA SER A 117 3.57 -47.62 0.80
C SER A 117 3.89 -46.45 1.73
N THR A 118 3.95 -46.70 3.04
CA THR A 118 4.29 -45.71 4.08
C THR A 118 5.59 -44.96 3.77
N THR A 119 6.56 -45.62 3.11
CA THR A 119 7.82 -45.00 2.70
C THR A 119 7.62 -43.85 1.70
N VAL A 120 6.67 -43.99 0.76
CA VAL A 120 6.38 -42.93 -0.23
C VAL A 120 5.76 -41.73 0.46
N MET A 121 4.81 -41.96 1.38
CA MET A 121 4.19 -40.89 2.16
C MET A 121 5.22 -40.13 2.99
N LEU A 122 6.09 -40.84 3.71
CA LEU A 122 7.17 -40.24 4.49
C LEU A 122 8.16 -39.48 3.59
N GLY A 123 8.47 -39.99 2.40
CA GLY A 123 9.32 -39.30 1.42
C GLY A 123 8.73 -37.97 0.99
N ILE A 124 7.43 -37.92 0.68
CA ILE A 124 6.75 -36.68 0.27
C ILE A 124 6.69 -35.68 1.41
N VAL A 125 6.38 -36.14 2.63
CA VAL A 125 6.40 -35.28 3.83
C VAL A 125 7.81 -34.72 4.07
N ALA A 126 8.85 -35.54 3.93
CA ALA A 126 10.23 -35.08 4.08
C ALA A 126 10.61 -34.04 3.01
N ILE A 127 10.23 -34.25 1.75
CA ILE A 127 10.44 -33.28 0.66
C ILE A 127 9.71 -31.97 0.97
N PHE A 128 8.45 -32.03 1.38
CA PHE A 128 7.66 -30.85 1.76
C PHE A 128 8.34 -30.05 2.89
N LEU A 129 8.77 -30.72 3.96
CA LEU A 129 9.45 -30.08 5.08
C LEU A 129 10.79 -29.46 4.67
N ALA A 130 11.56 -30.15 3.82
CA ALA A 130 12.82 -29.63 3.29
C ALA A 130 12.59 -28.37 2.43
N SER A 131 11.58 -28.39 1.57
CA SER A 131 11.20 -27.25 0.73
C SER A 131 10.76 -26.04 1.55
N VAL A 132 9.88 -26.22 2.54
CA VAL A 132 9.42 -25.13 3.41
C VAL A 132 10.58 -24.55 4.22
N THR A 133 11.43 -25.41 4.80
CA THR A 133 12.60 -24.96 5.56
C THR A 133 13.56 -24.16 4.67
N PHE A 134 13.79 -24.60 3.44
CA PHE A 134 14.59 -23.88 2.45
C PHE A 134 14.00 -22.49 2.14
N LEU A 135 12.69 -22.38 1.92
CA LEU A 135 12.02 -21.09 1.70
C LEU A 135 12.19 -20.15 2.90
N ILE A 136 12.02 -20.66 4.12
CA ILE A 136 12.19 -19.88 5.36
C ILE A 136 13.62 -19.32 5.46
N PHE A 137 14.64 -20.12 5.17
CA PHE A 137 16.03 -19.66 5.19
C PHE A 137 16.39 -18.72 4.05
N ARG A 138 15.60 -18.73 2.98
CA ARG A 138 15.79 -17.85 1.81
C ARG A 138 15.18 -16.46 2.01
N LEU A 139 14.28 -16.27 2.99
CA LEU A 139 13.68 -14.97 3.25
C LEU A 139 14.77 -13.92 3.57
N PRO A 140 14.71 -12.73 2.94
CA PRO A 140 15.63 -11.64 3.23
C PRO A 140 15.47 -11.21 4.69
N LYS A 141 16.60 -11.10 5.40
CA LYS A 141 16.63 -10.73 6.82
C LYS A 141 16.49 -9.23 7.05
N ASN A 142 16.71 -8.44 6.01
CA ASN A 142 16.67 -6.99 6.07
C ASN A 142 15.54 -6.54 5.14
N ARG A 143 14.56 -5.83 5.68
CA ARG A 143 13.61 -5.04 4.89
C ARG A 143 14.02 -3.59 5.07
N ASP A 144 14.12 -2.88 3.95
CA ASP A 144 14.28 -1.43 4.01
C ASP A 144 12.92 -0.83 4.33
N TYR A 145 12.84 -0.07 5.42
CA TYR A 145 11.60 0.57 5.88
C TYR A 145 11.48 2.02 5.38
N ASP A 146 12.58 2.59 4.88
CA ASP A 146 12.65 3.99 4.44
C ASP A 146 12.57 4.14 2.90
N ASP A 147 12.55 3.02 2.16
CA ASP A 147 12.38 2.98 0.71
C ASP A 147 10.97 2.52 0.34
N ASP A 148 10.05 3.49 0.24
CA ASP A 148 8.64 3.27 -0.11
C ASP A 148 8.45 3.06 -1.63
N GLY A 149 9.53 3.06 -2.43
CA GLY A 149 9.48 2.91 -3.89
C GLY A 149 8.91 4.12 -4.64
N ALA A 150 8.65 5.24 -3.95
CA ALA A 150 8.22 6.49 -4.56
C ALA A 150 9.43 7.39 -4.84
N ALA A 151 9.76 7.57 -6.13
CA ALA A 151 10.59 8.69 -6.58
C ALA A 151 9.67 9.84 -7.01
N VAL A 152 9.82 11.02 -6.41
CA VAL A 152 9.09 12.25 -6.78
C VAL A 152 9.82 13.04 -7.83
#